data_AF-A0A1V3RXL6-F1
#
_entry.id   AF-A0A1V3RXL6-F1
#
_cell.length_a   1.000
_cell.length_b   1.000
_cell.length_c   1.000
_cell.angle_alpha   90.00
_cell.angle_beta   90.00
_cell.angle_gamma   90.00
#
_symmetry.space_group_name_H-M   'P 1'
#
loop_
_entity.id
_entity.type
_entity.pdbx_description
1 polymer ?
#
loop_
_entity_poly.entity_id
_entity_poly.type
_entity_poly.pdbx_seq_one_letter_code
_entity_poly.pdbx_strand_id
1 'polypeptide(L)'
;MSAAADKDVSAQVLRALAMLEVLSGELPNGMSNKDIATALDCPAPYVTRTAATLIDKGWVERTPEGRFRITSRFSQLSVRTLRAFEKCAQQLDDMKRNYLLG
;
A
#
# COMPACT_ATOMS: atom_id res chain seq x y z
N MET A 1 25.09 24.14 -13.88
CA MET A 1 23.64 23.87 -13.70
C MET A 1 23.44 22.36 -13.78
N SER A 2 23.89 21.63 -12.77
CA SER A 2 23.10 21.02 -11.67
C SER A 2 22.24 19.82 -12.10
N ALA A 3 22.85 18.63 -12.10
CA ALA A 3 22.22 17.31 -12.22
C ALA A 3 21.81 16.74 -10.84
N ALA A 4 21.51 17.62 -9.87
CA ALA A 4 21.21 17.23 -8.49
C ALA A 4 19.70 17.14 -8.17
N ALA A 5 18.82 17.55 -9.09
CA ALA A 5 17.39 17.66 -8.83
C ALA A 5 16.59 16.35 -9.00
N ASP A 6 17.19 15.28 -9.54
CA ASP A 6 16.44 14.09 -10.00
C ASP A 6 16.62 12.83 -9.12
N LYS A 7 17.51 12.85 -8.11
CA LYS A 7 17.78 11.69 -7.25
C LYS A 7 16.89 11.62 -6.00
N ASP A 8 16.38 12.75 -5.51
CA ASP A 8 15.65 12.80 -4.23
C ASP A 8 14.16 12.44 -4.33
N VAL A 9 13.53 12.68 -5.49
CA VAL A 9 12.12 12.34 -5.69
C VAL A 9 11.92 10.82 -5.68
N SER A 10 12.89 10.06 -6.19
CA SER A 10 12.84 8.59 -6.21
C SER A 10 12.96 7.98 -4.80
N ALA A 11 13.87 8.48 -3.97
CA ALA A 11 14.13 7.87 -2.66
C ALA A 11 12.94 7.94 -1.69
N GLN A 12 12.21 9.06 -1.67
CA GLN A 12 11.01 9.19 -0.83
C GLN A 12 9.86 8.31 -1.34
N VAL A 13 9.66 8.24 -2.66
CA VAL A 13 8.62 7.40 -3.28
C VAL A 13 8.89 5.92 -3.01
N LEU A 14 10.12 5.46 -3.24
CA LEU A 14 10.53 4.08 -2.98
C LEU A 14 10.33 3.72 -1.50
N ARG A 15 10.70 4.62 -0.57
CA ARG A 15 10.45 4.41 0.86
C ARG A 15 8.96 4.33 1.18
N ALA A 16 8.12 5.14 0.53
CA ALA A 16 6.68 5.10 0.74
C ALA A 16 6.09 3.76 0.28
N LEU A 17 6.53 3.24 -0.87
CA LEU A 17 6.12 1.92 -1.37
C LEU A 17 6.57 0.80 -0.43
N ALA A 18 7.84 0.80 -0.03
CA ALA A 18 8.38 -0.19 0.91
C ALA A 18 7.68 -0.13 2.28
N MET A 19 7.33 1.07 2.77
CA MET A 19 6.58 1.23 4.01
C MET A 19 5.17 0.63 3.90
N LEU A 20 4.49 0.75 2.76
CA LEU A 20 3.18 0.15 2.55
C LEU A 20 3.25 -1.37 2.51
N GLU A 21 4.28 -1.94 1.87
CA GLU A 21 4.52 -3.38 1.83
C GLU A 21 4.73 -3.93 3.24
N VAL A 22 5.63 -3.32 4.01
CA VAL A 22 5.91 -3.71 5.40
C VAL A 22 4.66 -3.61 6.29
N LEU A 23 3.94 -2.49 6.23
CA LEU A 23 2.73 -2.30 7.04
C LEU A 23 1.57 -3.23 6.65
N SER A 24 1.54 -3.75 5.42
CA SER A 24 0.50 -4.67 4.97
C SER A 24 0.54 -6.03 5.70
N GLY A 25 1.71 -6.44 6.19
CA GLY A 25 1.90 -7.68 6.95
C GLY A 25 1.58 -7.58 8.44
N GLU A 26 1.39 -6.37 8.97
CA GLU A 26 1.35 -6.10 10.42
C GLU A 26 -0.02 -5.65 10.92
N LEU A 27 -1.08 -6.00 10.18
CA LEU A 27 -2.46 -5.76 10.59
C LEU A 27 -2.88 -6.73 11.72
N PRO A 28 -3.76 -6.31 12.66
CA PRO A 28 -4.42 -5.00 12.75
C PRO A 28 -3.67 -3.96 13.58
N ASN A 29 -2.59 -4.37 14.24
CA ASN A 29 -1.91 -3.61 15.30
C ASN A 29 -0.99 -2.50 14.75
N GLY A 30 -0.45 -2.69 13.55
CA GLY A 30 0.52 -1.79 12.97
C GLY A 30 1.89 -1.84 13.66
N MET A 31 2.80 -1.00 13.18
CA MET A 31 4.19 -0.96 13.62
C MET A 31 4.55 0.35 14.30
N SER A 32 5.48 0.29 15.26
CA SER A 32 6.04 1.51 15.83
C SER A 32 6.99 2.21 14.83
N ASN A 33 7.22 3.50 15.03
CA ASN A 33 8.17 4.26 14.20
C ASN A 33 9.58 3.62 14.19
N LYS A 34 10.01 3.08 15.34
CA LYS A 34 11.32 2.41 15.48
C LYS A 34 11.37 1.13 14.66
N ASP A 35 10.34 0.30 14.73
CA ASP A 35 10.31 -0.98 14.02
C ASP A 35 10.28 -0.75 12.50
N ILE A 36 9.56 0.27 12.04
CA ILE A 36 9.54 0.64 10.61
C ILE A 36 10.91 1.18 10.17
N ALA A 37 11.56 2.02 10.99
CA ALA A 37 12.90 2.52 10.69
C ALA A 37 13.91 1.38 10.54
N THR A 38 13.82 0.36 11.41
CA THR A 38 14.62 -0.86 11.31
C THR A 38 14.27 -1.68 10.07
N ALA A 39 12.98 -1.89 9.78
CA ALA A 39 12.54 -2.68 8.63
C ALA A 39 12.92 -2.04 7.28
N LEU A 40 12.95 -0.70 7.22
CA LEU A 40 13.28 0.05 6.00
C LEU A 40 14.75 0.47 5.91
N ASP A 41 15.58 0.08 6.88
CA ASP A 41 16.99 0.49 7.03
C ASP A 41 17.17 2.01 6.82
N CYS A 42 16.39 2.82 7.54
CA CYS A 42 16.42 4.26 7.37
C CYS A 42 16.23 5.04 8.69
N PRO A 43 16.74 6.29 8.78
CA PRO A 43 16.50 7.15 9.93
C PRO A 43 15.02 7.38 10.25
N ALA A 44 14.65 7.36 11.53
CA ALA A 44 13.27 7.58 12.01
C ALA A 44 12.59 8.90 11.54
N PRO A 45 13.30 10.02 11.34
CA PRO A 45 12.70 11.22 10.75
C PRO A 45 12.14 10.98 9.34
N TYR A 46 12.77 10.11 8.55
CA TYR A 46 12.28 9.76 7.22
C TYR A 46 11.00 8.95 7.25
N VAL A 47 10.88 8.01 8.20
CA VAL A 47 9.64 7.28 8.42
C VAL A 47 8.51 8.25 8.76
N THR A 48 8.75 9.21 9.66
CA THR A 48 7.73 10.20 10.07
C THR A 48 7.26 11.06 8.90
N ARG A 49 8.19 11.53 8.05
CA ARG A 49 7.87 12.30 6.84
C ARG A 49 7.10 11.47 5.81
N THR A 50 7.53 10.23 5.59
CA THR A 50 6.84 9.30 4.68
C THR A 50 5.44 8.96 5.20
N ALA A 51 5.31 8.68 6.50
CA ALA A 51 4.04 8.41 7.16
C ALA A 51 3.07 9.58 6.99
N ALA A 52 3.53 10.81 7.21
CA ALA A 52 2.70 12.01 7.03
C ALA A 52 2.14 12.11 5.59
N THR A 53 2.96 11.80 4.60
CA THR A 53 2.54 11.80 3.18
C THR A 53 1.48 10.72 2.91
N LEU A 54 1.67 9.52 3.46
CA LEU A 54 0.73 8.41 3.30
C LEU A 54 -0.57 8.60 4.10
N ILE A 55 -0.51 9.29 5.24
CA ILE A 55 -1.67 9.70 6.05
C ILE A 55 -2.50 10.74 5.31
N ASP A 56 -1.87 11.76 4.73
CA ASP A 56 -2.56 12.76 3.91
C ASP A 56 -3.29 12.12 2.72
N LYS A 57 -2.70 11.08 2.12
CA LYS A 57 -3.34 10.28 1.06
C LYS A 57 -4.48 9.39 1.56
N GLY A 58 -4.56 9.17 2.88
CA GLY A 58 -5.51 8.29 3.55
C GLY A 58 -5.18 6.80 3.42
N TRP A 59 -3.93 6.44 3.10
CA TRP A 59 -3.50 5.04 2.94
C TRP A 59 -2.89 4.44 4.21
N VAL A 60 -2.37 5.29 5.09
CA VAL A 60 -1.85 4.92 6.40
C VAL A 60 -2.60 5.75 7.45
N GLU A 61 -2.76 5.21 8.64
CA GLU A 61 -3.25 5.96 9.80
C GLU A 61 -2.36 5.70 11.01
N ARG A 62 -2.42 6.61 11.97
CA ARG A 62 -1.75 6.47 13.27
C ARG A 62 -2.77 6.02 14.31
N THR A 63 -2.50 4.92 15.00
CA THR A 63 -3.35 4.41 16.07
C THR A 63 -3.20 5.26 17.35
N PRO A 64 -4.13 5.16 18.33
CA PRO A 64 -4.02 5.85 19.62
C PRO A 64 -2.72 5.53 20.37
N GLU A 65 -2.19 4.31 20.21
CA GLU A 65 -0.93 3.83 20.80
C GLU A 65 0.31 4.39 20.07
N GLY A 66 0.10 5.17 19.00
CA GLY A 66 1.16 5.82 18.25
C GLY A 66 1.82 4.94 17.18
N ARG A 67 1.22 3.78 16.84
CA ARG A 67 1.66 2.89 15.76
C ARG A 67 1.10 3.32 14.42
N PHE A 68 1.74 2.93 13.32
CA PHE A 68 1.25 3.15 11.96
C PHE A 68 0.70 1.85 11.38
N ARG A 69 -0.43 1.92 10.68
CA ARG A 69 -1.03 0.79 9.96
C ARG A 69 -1.64 1.22 8.65
N ILE A 70 -1.78 0.31 7.69
CA ILE A 70 -2.54 0.59 6.47
C ILE A 70 -4.04 0.74 6.77
N THR A 71 -4.71 1.61 6.02
CA THR A 71 -6.16 1.78 6.09
C THR A 71 -6.86 0.84 5.11
N SER A 72 -8.18 0.68 5.30
CA SER A 72 -9.02 -0.06 4.34
C SER A 72 -8.98 0.53 2.93
N ARG A 73 -8.71 1.84 2.76
CA ARG A 73 -8.57 2.50 1.47
C ARG A 73 -7.42 1.91 0.64
N PHE A 74 -6.31 1.56 1.29
CA PHE A 74 -5.20 0.90 0.60
C PHE A 74 -5.59 -0.54 0.19
N SER A 75 -6.18 -1.31 1.11
CA SER A 75 -6.64 -2.68 0.84
C SER A 75 -7.69 -2.77 -0.28
N GLN A 76 -8.52 -1.74 -0.44
CA GLN A 76 -9.52 -1.66 -1.52
C GLN A 76 -8.90 -1.71 -2.92
N LEU A 77 -7.64 -1.32 -3.10
CA LEU A 77 -6.96 -1.43 -4.41
C LEU A 77 -6.86 -2.89 -4.83
N SER A 78 -6.34 -3.76 -3.96
CA SER A 78 -6.21 -5.19 -4.23
C SER A 78 -7.58 -5.87 -4.38
N VAL A 79 -8.56 -5.48 -3.57
CA VAL A 79 -9.94 -6.01 -3.67
C VAL A 79 -10.58 -5.66 -5.02
N ARG A 80 -10.34 -4.47 -5.58
CA ARG A 80 -10.84 -4.10 -6.91
C ARG A 80 -10.27 -4.99 -8.00
N THR A 81 -8.97 -5.29 -7.94
CA THR A 81 -8.32 -6.21 -8.89
C THR A 81 -8.92 -7.61 -8.79
N LEU A 82 -9.10 -8.14 -7.57
CA LEU A 82 -9.72 -9.45 -7.36
C LEU A 82 -11.13 -9.51 -7.96
N ARG A 83 -11.97 -8.49 -7.71
CA ARG A 83 -13.32 -8.40 -8.27
C ARG A 83 -13.34 -8.34 -9.80
N ALA A 84 -12.32 -7.75 -10.42
CA ALA A 84 -12.19 -7.73 -11.87
C ALA A 84 -11.96 -9.15 -12.41
N PHE A 85 -11.11 -9.95 -11.75
CA PHE A 85 -10.92 -11.36 -12.12
C PHE A 85 -12.18 -12.20 -11.93
N GLU A 86 -12.89 -12.02 -10.80
CA GLU A 86 -14.18 -12.70 -10.55
C GLU A 86 -15.20 -12.41 -11.65
N LYS A 87 -15.29 -11.15 -12.09
CA LYS A 87 -16.17 -10.75 -13.19
C LYS A 87 -15.80 -11.44 -14.50
N CYS A 88 -14.51 -11.53 -14.83
CA CYS A 88 -14.06 -12.23 -16.03
C CYS A 88 -14.38 -13.74 -15.96
N ALA A 89 -14.21 -14.37 -14.80
CA ALA A 89 -14.57 -15.77 -14.61
C ALA A 89 -16.08 -16.00 -14.84
N GLN A 90 -16.92 -15.12 -14.28
CA GLN A 90 -18.37 -15.18 -14.49
C GLN A 90 -18.75 -15.04 -15.97
N GLN A 91 -18.13 -14.11 -16.70
CA GLN A 91 -18.38 -13.93 -18.13
C GLN A 91 -18.05 -15.20 -18.94
N LEU A 92 -16.95 -15.89 -18.61
CA LEU A 92 -16.60 -17.14 -19.27
C LEU A 92 -17.61 -18.25 -18.98
N ASP A 93 -18.09 -18.33 -17.73
CA ASP A 93 -19.10 -19.33 -17.36
C ASP A 93 -20.45 -19.07 -18.04
N ASP A 94 -20.83 -17.80 -18.22
CA ASP A 94 -22.03 -17.42 -18.95
C ASP A 94 -21.90 -17.77 -20.44
N MET A 95 -20.74 -17.52 -21.05
CA MET A 95 -20.45 -17.91 -22.44
C MET A 95 -20.53 -19.42 -22.63
N LYS A 96 -19.96 -20.22 -21.72
CA LYS A 96 -20.04 -21.69 -21.77
C LYS A 96 -21.49 -22.17 -21.69
N ARG A 97 -22.27 -21.63 -20.75
CA ARG A 97 -23.69 -22.01 -20.60
C ARG A 97 -24.48 -21.71 -21.87
N ASN A 98 -24.31 -20.53 -22.44
CA ASN A 98 -25.02 -20.12 -23.65
C ASN A 98 -24.60 -20.96 -24.88
N TYR A 99 -23.32 -21.34 -24.98
CA TYR A 99 -22.83 -22.20 -26.06
C TYR A 99 -23.32 -23.66 -25.94
N LEU A 100 -23.50 -24.17 -24.72
CA LEU A 100 -23.92 -25.55 -24.48
C LEU A 100 -25.45 -25.74 -24.47
N LEU A 101 -26.21 -24.67 -24.24
CA LEU A 101 -27.67 -24.68 -24.14
C LEU A 101 -28.38 -23.99 -25.33
N GLY A 102 -27.62 -23.38 -26.23
CA GLY A 102 -28.09 -22.87 -27.52
C GLY A 102 -27.86 -23.89 -28.64
#